data_AF-A0A956WUM5-F1
#
_entry.id   AF-A0A956WUM5-F1
#
_cell.length_a   1.000
_cell.length_b   1.000
_cell.length_c   1.000
_cell.angle_alpha   90.00
_cell.angle_beta   90.00
_cell.angle_gamma   90.00
#
_symmetry.space_group_name_H-M   'P 1'
#
loop_
_entity.id
_entity.type
_entity.pdbx_description
1 polymer ?
#
loop_
_entity_poly.entity_id
_entity_poly.type
_entity_poly.pdbx_seq_one_letter_code
_entity_poly.pdbx_strand_id
1 'polypeptide(L)'
;MDKPAPQTRSRSPLLVSFAFFAVLAFLLFRNGENWIRHVLVYLSQAGWARRMISDWGVAWGVASRFVAGTDREAAIATTRSMNEKGLLVTLDYLGESCTSEGEALQARSEILRLLDDIHRHELQANVSLKPTQLGLKIDPHMALENICDLVEKAKTVGNFIRIDMEDHPTTDATLDLYRRLRYQEGLNNVGVVIQSYLYRSEGDIERLIEDGARVRLCKGAYAEPPEVAYPQKADVDANYLNLSRLLLSPRARAKGVYPAFATHDPAMIDDIKRYVHTNKIPTDSFEFQMLFGIRRDLQESLAREGYRVRIYVPYGTAWYPYFVRRLAERPANIWFFVSNFFRA
;
A
#
# COMPACT_ATOMS: atom_id res chain seq x y z
N MET A 1 44.62 18.74 -61.83
CA MET A 1 44.84 19.14 -60.42
C MET A 1 43.47 19.39 -59.82
N ASP A 2 42.93 18.45 -59.05
CA ASP A 2 41.75 18.69 -58.22
C ASP A 2 42.07 18.24 -56.80
N LYS A 3 42.00 19.19 -55.85
CA LYS A 3 42.20 18.93 -54.42
C LYS A 3 40.97 18.21 -53.86
N PRO A 4 41.12 17.16 -53.04
CA PRO A 4 39.99 16.58 -52.33
C PRO A 4 39.49 17.53 -51.23
N ALA A 5 38.17 17.70 -51.16
CA ALA A 5 37.47 18.50 -50.17
C ALA A 5 37.60 17.93 -48.74
N PRO A 6 37.55 18.77 -47.69
CA PRO A 6 37.78 18.34 -46.31
C PRO A 6 36.58 17.53 -45.78
N GLN A 7 36.87 16.33 -45.23
CA GLN A 7 35.91 15.51 -44.53
C GLN A 7 35.41 16.23 -43.26
N THR A 8 34.12 16.53 -43.22
CA THR A 8 33.41 16.95 -42.00
C THR A 8 33.33 15.75 -41.05
N ARG A 9 34.07 15.80 -39.95
CA ARG A 9 33.96 14.82 -38.85
C ARG A 9 32.55 14.91 -38.26
N SER A 10 31.71 13.93 -38.61
CA SER A 10 30.47 13.63 -37.89
C SER A 10 30.79 13.43 -36.40
N ARG A 11 30.18 14.23 -35.53
CA ARG A 11 30.25 14.02 -34.08
C ARG A 11 29.57 12.69 -33.78
N SER A 12 30.33 11.71 -33.30
CA SER A 12 29.82 10.36 -33.04
C SER A 12 28.63 10.39 -32.08
N PRO A 13 27.53 9.66 -32.34
CA PRO A 13 26.37 9.55 -31.44
C PRO A 13 26.71 9.01 -30.02
N LEU A 14 27.90 8.43 -29.86
CA LEU A 14 28.48 8.02 -28.57
C LEU A 14 28.73 9.19 -27.60
N LEU A 15 29.12 10.37 -28.10
CA LEU A 15 29.40 11.54 -27.27
C LEU A 15 28.13 12.17 -26.69
N VAL A 16 27.02 12.09 -27.43
CA VAL A 16 25.69 12.56 -26.98
C VAL A 16 25.12 11.60 -25.91
N SER A 17 25.33 10.29 -26.07
CA SER A 17 24.95 9.30 -25.05
C SER A 17 25.76 9.48 -23.75
N PHE A 18 27.07 9.73 -23.84
CA PHE A 18 27.91 9.89 -22.65
C PHE A 18 27.56 11.15 -21.85
N ALA A 19 27.27 12.26 -22.54
CA ALA A 19 26.80 13.49 -21.90
C ALA A 19 25.42 13.30 -21.22
N PHE A 20 24.51 12.55 -21.86
CA PHE A 20 23.22 12.21 -21.28
C PHE A 20 23.35 11.35 -20.01
N PHE A 21 24.19 10.30 -20.04
CA PHE A 21 24.45 9.46 -18.87
C PHE A 21 25.20 10.21 -17.76
N ALA A 22 26.12 11.12 -18.09
CA ALA A 22 26.82 11.95 -17.11
C ALA A 22 25.89 12.97 -16.44
N VAL A 23 24.98 13.60 -17.20
CA VAL A 23 23.96 14.51 -16.67
C VAL A 23 22.94 13.74 -15.82
N LEU A 24 22.50 12.57 -16.26
CA LEU A 24 21.61 11.71 -15.49
C LEU A 24 22.27 11.23 -14.19
N ALA A 25 23.53 10.78 -14.24
CA ALA A 25 24.31 10.40 -13.06
C ALA A 25 24.56 11.59 -12.13
N PHE A 26 24.80 12.79 -12.68
CA PHE A 26 24.96 14.02 -11.90
C PHE A 26 23.64 14.45 -11.24
N LEU A 27 22.50 14.33 -11.92
CA LEU A 27 21.17 14.59 -11.34
C LEU A 27 20.80 13.54 -10.28
N LEU A 28 21.13 12.27 -10.51
CA LEU A 28 21.04 11.18 -9.53
C LEU A 28 21.87 11.48 -8.27
N PHE A 29 23.09 11.99 -8.45
CA PHE A 29 24.02 12.28 -7.36
C PHE A 29 23.69 13.58 -6.61
N ARG A 30 23.20 14.62 -7.32
CA ARG A 30 22.98 15.97 -6.77
C ARG A 30 21.64 16.13 -6.04
N ASN A 31 20.58 15.43 -6.46
CA ASN A 31 19.22 15.63 -5.94
C ASN A 31 18.73 14.49 -5.02
N GLY A 32 19.58 13.50 -4.71
CA GLY A 32 19.26 12.37 -3.82
C GLY A 32 18.14 11.45 -4.33
N GLU A 33 17.69 10.52 -3.50
CA GLU A 33 16.62 9.57 -3.81
C GLU A 33 15.22 10.23 -4.02
N ASN A 34 15.05 11.47 -3.55
CA ASN A 34 13.76 12.16 -3.49
C ASN A 34 13.20 12.55 -4.87
N TRP A 35 14.03 12.95 -5.83
CA TRP A 35 13.54 13.29 -7.17
C TRP A 35 13.07 12.05 -7.95
N ILE A 36 13.73 10.90 -7.74
CA ILE A 36 13.34 9.62 -8.33
C ILE A 36 11.96 9.21 -7.80
N ARG A 37 11.74 9.35 -6.48
CA ARG A 37 10.42 9.15 -5.88
C ARG A 37 9.37 10.02 -6.55
N HIS A 38 9.62 11.33 -6.72
CA HIS A 38 8.65 12.23 -7.35
C HIS A 38 8.36 11.87 -8.81
N VAL A 39 9.38 11.50 -9.59
CA VAL A 39 9.22 11.05 -10.98
C VAL A 39 8.43 9.75 -11.05
N LEU A 40 8.71 8.78 -10.18
CA LEU A 40 7.96 7.52 -10.16
C LEU A 40 6.52 7.74 -9.69
N VAL A 41 6.27 8.54 -8.66
CA VAL A 41 4.91 8.90 -8.24
C VAL A 41 4.18 9.59 -9.40
N TYR A 42 4.81 10.52 -10.12
CA TYR A 42 4.23 11.13 -11.31
C TYR A 42 3.92 10.08 -12.41
N LEU A 43 4.86 9.19 -12.72
CA LEU A 43 4.68 8.15 -13.73
C LEU A 43 3.57 7.15 -13.37
N SER A 44 3.26 6.98 -12.09
CA SER A 44 2.13 6.17 -11.65
C SER A 44 0.77 6.78 -12.01
N GLN A 45 0.70 8.11 -12.10
CA GLN A 45 -0.50 8.88 -12.46
C GLN A 45 -0.57 9.18 -13.98
N ALA A 46 0.53 8.95 -14.71
CA ALA A 46 0.63 9.25 -16.14
C ALA A 46 0.01 8.16 -17.02
N GLY A 47 -1.14 8.45 -17.63
CA GLY A 47 -1.87 7.50 -18.49
C GLY A 47 -1.09 7.01 -19.73
N TRP A 48 -0.17 7.81 -20.28
CA TRP A 48 0.68 7.42 -21.40
C TRP A 48 1.74 6.38 -20.99
N ALA A 49 2.32 6.53 -19.80
CA ALA A 49 3.32 5.61 -19.27
C ALA A 49 2.70 4.24 -18.96
N ARG A 50 1.46 4.25 -18.44
CA ARG A 50 0.66 3.03 -18.22
C ARG A 50 0.49 2.22 -19.51
N ARG A 51 0.08 2.85 -20.61
CA ARG A 51 -0.15 2.16 -21.89
C ARG A 51 1.14 1.56 -22.45
N MET A 52 2.25 2.30 -22.41
CA MET A 52 3.52 1.81 -22.95
C MET A 52 4.10 0.62 -22.18
N ILE A 53 3.97 0.60 -20.86
CA ILE A 53 4.66 -0.39 -20.01
C ILE A 53 3.78 -1.63 -19.73
N SER A 54 2.45 -1.47 -19.69
CA SER A 54 1.55 -2.60 -19.41
C SER A 54 1.55 -3.66 -20.53
N ASP A 55 1.91 -3.27 -21.75
CA ASP A 55 1.94 -4.15 -22.93
C ASP A 55 3.27 -4.93 -23.08
N TRP A 56 4.23 -4.72 -22.18
CA TRP A 56 5.54 -5.37 -22.24
C TRP A 56 5.63 -6.58 -21.29
N GLY A 57 5.78 -7.78 -21.84
CA GLY A 57 5.85 -9.03 -21.05
C GLY A 57 6.95 -9.06 -19.98
N VAL A 58 8.06 -8.33 -20.19
CA VAL A 58 9.14 -8.17 -19.19
C VAL A 58 8.66 -7.38 -17.97
N ALA A 59 7.81 -6.37 -18.15
CA ALA A 59 7.26 -5.58 -17.06
C ALA A 59 6.37 -6.44 -16.14
N TRP A 60 5.59 -7.36 -16.73
CA TRP A 60 4.80 -8.33 -15.98
C TRP A 60 5.67 -9.33 -15.20
N GLY A 61 6.77 -9.81 -15.78
CA GLY A 61 7.73 -10.69 -15.09
C GLY A 61 8.29 -10.09 -13.79
N VAL A 62 8.45 -8.76 -13.74
CA VAL A 62 8.87 -8.05 -12.52
C VAL A 62 7.68 -7.77 -11.60
N ALA A 63 6.54 -7.32 -12.15
CA ALA A 63 5.34 -6.97 -11.38
C ALA A 63 4.71 -8.17 -10.66
N SER A 64 4.71 -9.35 -11.27
CA SER A 64 4.19 -10.60 -10.69
C SER A 64 4.89 -11.05 -9.39
N ARG A 65 6.05 -10.45 -9.06
CA ARG A 65 6.70 -10.66 -7.75
C ARG A 65 6.01 -9.91 -6.61
N PHE A 66 5.23 -8.87 -6.94
CA PHE A 66 4.57 -7.93 -6.03
C PHE A 66 3.04 -7.91 -6.16
N VAL A 67 2.50 -8.54 -7.22
CA VAL A 67 1.08 -8.66 -7.50
C VAL A 67 0.76 -10.14 -7.69
N ALA A 68 -0.28 -10.64 -7.02
CA ALA A 68 -0.66 -12.05 -7.04
C ALA A 68 -1.04 -12.55 -8.44
N GLY A 69 -1.58 -11.66 -9.27
CA GLY A 69 -2.00 -11.93 -10.64
C GLY A 69 -2.99 -10.87 -11.12
N THR A 70 -3.48 -11.04 -12.33
CA THR A 70 -4.46 -10.12 -12.95
C THR A 70 -5.91 -10.48 -12.65
N ASP A 71 -6.15 -11.63 -12.01
CA ASP A 71 -7.49 -12.16 -11.75
C ASP A 71 -7.62 -12.72 -10.33
N ARG A 72 -8.86 -13.08 -9.99
CA ARG A 72 -9.26 -13.58 -8.67
C ARG A 72 -8.77 -15.00 -8.39
N GLU A 73 -8.61 -15.84 -9.42
CA GLU A 73 -8.06 -17.19 -9.24
C GLU A 73 -6.61 -17.15 -8.76
N ALA A 74 -5.79 -16.28 -9.37
CA ALA A 74 -4.42 -16.06 -8.94
C ALA A 74 -4.33 -15.48 -7.52
N ALA A 75 -5.27 -14.60 -7.16
CA ALA A 75 -5.38 -14.06 -5.80
C ALA A 75 -5.72 -15.15 -4.77
N ILE A 76 -6.65 -16.05 -5.08
CA ILE A 76 -7.02 -17.21 -4.24
C ILE A 76 -5.83 -18.16 -4.08
N ALA A 77 -5.17 -18.53 -5.17
CA ALA A 77 -4.00 -19.43 -5.14
C ALA A 77 -2.87 -18.85 -4.29
N THR A 78 -2.57 -17.56 -4.47
CA THR A 78 -1.55 -16.85 -3.66
C THR A 78 -1.95 -16.83 -2.19
N THR A 79 -3.22 -16.56 -1.89
CA THR A 79 -3.74 -16.52 -0.52
C THR A 79 -3.59 -17.88 0.17
N ARG A 80 -3.96 -18.96 -0.52
CA ARG A 80 -3.80 -20.33 -0.01
C ARG A 80 -2.35 -20.63 0.33
N SER A 81 -1.42 -20.32 -0.57
CA SER A 81 0.02 -20.51 -0.34
C SER A 81 0.54 -19.71 0.86
N MET A 82 0.04 -18.50 1.10
CA MET A 82 0.40 -17.72 2.30
C MET A 82 -0.19 -18.32 3.57
N ASN A 83 -1.46 -18.78 3.54
CA ASN A 83 -2.12 -19.38 4.69
C ASN A 83 -1.45 -20.70 5.11
N GLU A 84 -0.97 -21.51 4.16
CA GLU A 84 -0.18 -22.73 4.43
C GLU A 84 1.12 -22.44 5.20
N LYS A 85 1.65 -21.22 5.08
CA LYS A 85 2.82 -20.74 5.83
C LYS A 85 2.47 -20.11 7.19
N GLY A 86 1.21 -20.16 7.60
CA GLY A 86 0.72 -19.52 8.81
C GLY A 86 0.57 -17.99 8.70
N LEU A 87 0.63 -17.44 7.49
CA LEU A 87 0.45 -16.00 7.24
C LEU A 87 -1.03 -15.70 6.94
N LEU A 88 -1.53 -14.61 7.51
CA LEU A 88 -2.85 -14.07 7.19
C LEU A 88 -2.75 -13.22 5.92
N VAL A 89 -3.89 -12.93 5.27
CA VAL A 89 -3.91 -12.08 4.07
C VAL A 89 -4.92 -10.94 4.19
N THR A 90 -4.63 -9.83 3.51
CA THR A 90 -5.57 -8.79 3.13
C THR A 90 -5.48 -8.61 1.62
N LEU A 91 -6.59 -8.85 0.91
CA LEU A 91 -6.66 -8.76 -0.55
C LEU A 91 -7.04 -7.34 -0.96
N ASP A 92 -6.34 -6.80 -1.95
CA ASP A 92 -6.57 -5.48 -2.54
C ASP A 92 -6.86 -5.64 -4.03
N TYR A 93 -8.12 -5.41 -4.41
CA TYR A 93 -8.50 -5.39 -5.83
C TYR A 93 -8.02 -4.07 -6.45
N LEU A 94 -7.01 -4.17 -7.31
CA LEU A 94 -6.30 -3.01 -7.84
C LEU A 94 -7.20 -2.14 -8.71
N GLY A 95 -7.26 -0.88 -8.31
CA GLY A 95 -7.92 0.23 -8.97
C GLY A 95 -7.94 1.41 -8.01
N GLU A 96 -8.04 2.63 -8.53
CA GLU A 96 -8.18 3.85 -7.74
C GLU A 96 -8.76 4.97 -8.58
N SER A 97 -9.40 5.94 -7.92
CA SER A 97 -9.96 7.14 -8.56
C SER A 97 -10.79 6.81 -9.80
N CYS A 98 -11.88 6.06 -9.61
CA CYS A 98 -12.82 5.79 -10.70
C CYS A 98 -13.35 7.10 -11.30
N THR A 99 -13.53 7.12 -12.61
CA THR A 99 -13.98 8.31 -13.37
C THR A 99 -15.46 8.22 -13.77
N SER A 100 -16.10 7.08 -13.52
CA SER A 100 -17.52 6.88 -13.76
C SER A 100 -18.15 6.00 -12.68
N GLU A 101 -19.46 6.15 -12.50
CA GLU A 101 -20.27 5.31 -11.60
C GLU A 101 -20.18 3.82 -11.99
N GLY A 102 -20.15 3.53 -13.30
CA GLY A 102 -20.02 2.17 -13.82
C GLY A 102 -18.73 1.47 -13.37
N GLU A 103 -17.61 2.19 -13.32
CA GLU A 103 -16.34 1.65 -12.80
C GLU A 103 -16.43 1.33 -11.30
N ALA A 104 -17.07 2.21 -10.50
CA ALA A 104 -17.28 1.98 -9.07
C ALA A 104 -18.15 0.73 -8.82
N LEU A 105 -19.25 0.57 -9.58
CA LEU A 105 -20.14 -0.59 -9.49
C LEU A 105 -19.47 -1.89 -9.93
N GLN A 106 -18.58 -1.84 -10.93
CA GLN A 106 -17.77 -2.99 -11.33
C GLN A 106 -16.79 -3.39 -10.23
N ALA A 107 -16.11 -2.43 -9.60
CA ALA A 107 -15.21 -2.71 -8.48
C ALA A 107 -15.97 -3.34 -7.30
N ARG A 108 -17.11 -2.76 -6.92
CA ARG A 108 -18.01 -3.34 -5.90
C ARG A 108 -18.39 -4.78 -6.26
N SER A 109 -18.83 -5.02 -7.50
CA SER A 109 -19.25 -6.36 -7.94
C SER A 109 -18.12 -7.39 -7.86
N GLU A 110 -16.91 -7.01 -8.22
CA GLU A 110 -15.74 -7.89 -8.11
C GLU A 110 -15.41 -8.21 -6.65
N ILE A 111 -15.48 -7.22 -5.76
CA ILE A 111 -15.21 -7.40 -4.34
C ILE A 111 -16.29 -8.28 -3.66
N LEU A 112 -17.56 -8.14 -4.03
CA LEU A 112 -18.62 -9.03 -3.54
C LEU A 112 -18.31 -10.50 -3.86
N ARG A 113 -17.88 -10.77 -5.10
CA ARG A 113 -17.48 -12.12 -5.52
C ARG A 113 -16.21 -12.60 -4.81
N LEU A 114 -15.25 -11.69 -4.56
CA LEU A 114 -14.06 -12.00 -3.78
C LEU A 114 -14.41 -12.46 -2.36
N LEU A 115 -15.36 -11.78 -1.69
CA LEU A 115 -15.82 -12.17 -0.36
C LEU A 115 -16.45 -13.57 -0.36
N ASP A 116 -17.23 -13.90 -1.40
CA ASP A 116 -17.78 -15.24 -1.59
C ASP A 116 -16.68 -16.30 -1.77
N ASP A 117 -15.64 -16.00 -2.54
CA ASP A 117 -14.54 -16.93 -2.77
C ASP A 117 -13.69 -17.14 -1.51
N ILE A 118 -13.41 -16.07 -0.74
CA ILE A 118 -12.71 -16.19 0.54
C ILE A 118 -13.46 -17.16 1.45
N HIS A 119 -14.79 -17.03 1.53
CA HIS A 119 -15.63 -17.90 2.33
C HIS A 119 -15.65 -19.34 1.80
N ARG A 120 -15.93 -19.51 0.50
CA ARG A 120 -16.03 -20.83 -0.16
C ARG A 120 -14.74 -21.64 -0.03
N HIS A 121 -13.59 -20.98 -0.09
CA HIS A 121 -12.28 -21.60 -0.02
C HIS A 121 -11.68 -21.61 1.39
N GLU A 122 -12.42 -21.14 2.40
CA GLU A 122 -12.02 -21.09 3.82
C GLU A 122 -10.69 -20.35 4.06
N LEU A 123 -10.45 -19.31 3.26
CA LEU A 123 -9.18 -18.57 3.29
C LEU A 123 -9.09 -17.69 4.54
N GLN A 124 -7.91 -17.64 5.15
CA GLN A 124 -7.59 -16.75 6.26
C GLN A 124 -7.24 -15.34 5.72
N ALA A 125 -8.24 -14.70 5.12
CA ALA A 125 -8.09 -13.43 4.41
C ALA A 125 -9.22 -12.44 4.74
N ASN A 126 -8.87 -11.16 4.72
CA ASN A 126 -9.82 -10.06 4.71
C ASN A 126 -9.62 -9.18 3.46
N VAL A 127 -10.41 -8.12 3.30
CA VAL A 127 -10.34 -7.26 2.12
C VAL A 127 -10.00 -5.82 2.52
N SER A 128 -9.10 -5.20 1.75
CA SER A 128 -8.78 -3.78 1.80
C SER A 128 -9.50 -3.06 0.66
N LEU A 129 -10.15 -1.92 0.96
CA LEU A 129 -10.94 -1.13 0.02
C LEU A 129 -10.39 0.29 -0.07
N LYS A 130 -10.40 0.88 -1.26
CA LYS A 130 -10.10 2.30 -1.48
C LYS A 130 -11.40 3.06 -1.75
N PRO A 131 -11.80 4.01 -0.89
CA PRO A 131 -13.02 4.80 -1.12
C PRO A 131 -13.09 5.46 -2.50
N THR A 132 -11.96 5.95 -3.05
CA THR A 132 -11.98 6.59 -4.38
C THR A 132 -12.23 5.61 -5.53
N GLN A 133 -11.95 4.32 -5.35
CA GLN A 133 -12.31 3.27 -6.31
C GLN A 133 -13.81 2.97 -6.28
N LEU A 134 -14.48 3.29 -5.17
CA LEU A 134 -15.89 3.02 -4.92
C LEU A 134 -16.78 4.26 -5.05
N GLY A 135 -16.24 5.36 -5.58
CA GLY A 135 -17.01 6.54 -5.94
C GLY A 135 -16.76 7.78 -5.07
N LEU A 136 -15.84 7.77 -4.09
CA LEU A 136 -15.71 8.88 -3.14
C LEU A 136 -15.46 10.25 -3.81
N LYS A 137 -14.72 10.28 -4.93
CA LYS A 137 -14.43 11.50 -5.70
C LYS A 137 -15.55 11.90 -6.67
N ILE A 138 -16.54 11.03 -6.89
CA ILE A 138 -17.71 11.27 -7.75
C ILE A 138 -18.87 11.74 -6.87
N ASP A 139 -19.26 10.90 -5.92
CA ASP A 139 -20.32 11.17 -4.95
C ASP A 139 -20.03 10.42 -3.63
N PRO A 140 -19.79 11.13 -2.51
CA PRO A 140 -19.60 10.51 -1.20
C PRO A 140 -20.77 9.64 -0.74
N HIS A 141 -22.01 9.92 -1.17
CA HIS A 141 -23.17 9.09 -0.83
C HIS A 141 -23.12 7.75 -1.54
N MET A 142 -22.89 7.75 -2.86
CA MET A 142 -22.63 6.52 -3.62
C MET A 142 -21.49 5.69 -3.03
N ALA A 143 -20.40 6.33 -2.60
CA ALA A 143 -19.27 5.63 -1.99
C ALA A 143 -19.66 4.95 -0.67
N LEU A 144 -20.47 5.63 0.16
CA LEU A 144 -20.99 5.08 1.40
C LEU A 144 -21.91 3.88 1.13
N GLU A 145 -22.86 3.99 0.20
CA GLU A 145 -23.76 2.88 -0.18
C GLU A 145 -22.95 1.67 -0.67
N ASN A 146 -22.05 1.88 -1.63
CA ASN A 146 -21.22 0.82 -2.17
C ASN A 146 -20.38 0.13 -1.09
N ILE A 147 -19.78 0.88 -0.16
CA ILE A 147 -18.98 0.30 0.92
C ILE A 147 -19.88 -0.38 1.97
N CYS A 148 -21.05 0.18 2.27
CA CYS A 148 -22.02 -0.43 3.18
C CYS A 148 -22.38 -1.84 2.71
N ASP A 149 -22.75 -1.99 1.44
CA ASP A 149 -23.06 -3.27 0.81
C ASP A 149 -21.91 -4.29 0.95
N LEU A 150 -20.66 -3.85 0.80
CA LEU A 150 -19.48 -4.70 0.94
C LEU A 150 -19.23 -5.11 2.38
N VAL A 151 -19.43 -4.20 3.34
CA VAL A 151 -19.24 -4.47 4.77
C VAL A 151 -20.36 -5.39 5.28
N GLU A 152 -21.59 -5.20 4.83
CA GLU A 152 -22.71 -6.10 5.10
C GLU A 152 -22.44 -7.50 4.54
N LYS A 153 -22.03 -7.60 3.26
CA LYS A 153 -21.64 -8.88 2.66
C LYS A 153 -20.54 -9.55 3.48
N ALA A 154 -19.49 -8.81 3.85
CA ALA A 154 -18.40 -9.34 4.67
C ALA A 154 -18.92 -9.88 6.00
N LYS A 155 -19.88 -9.21 6.64
CA LYS A 155 -20.52 -9.68 7.88
C LYS A 155 -21.22 -11.03 7.68
N THR A 156 -21.96 -11.21 6.58
CA THR A 156 -22.68 -12.47 6.30
C THR A 156 -21.75 -13.68 6.15
N VAL A 157 -20.51 -13.46 5.72
CA VAL A 157 -19.52 -14.52 5.52
C VAL A 157 -18.46 -14.58 6.64
N GLY A 158 -18.68 -13.87 7.75
CA GLY A 158 -17.76 -13.85 8.89
C GLY A 158 -16.43 -13.14 8.63
N ASN A 159 -16.40 -12.20 7.69
CA ASN A 159 -15.21 -11.48 7.26
C ASN A 159 -15.20 -10.01 7.73
N PHE A 160 -14.08 -9.35 7.52
CA PHE A 160 -13.74 -8.00 7.94
C PHE A 160 -13.33 -7.14 6.74
N ILE A 161 -13.67 -5.85 6.78
CA ILE A 161 -13.25 -4.87 5.79
C ILE A 161 -12.27 -3.87 6.39
N ARG A 162 -11.18 -3.60 5.67
CA ARG A 162 -10.26 -2.50 5.96
C ARG A 162 -10.47 -1.38 4.94
N ILE A 163 -10.75 -0.17 5.40
CA ILE A 163 -10.78 1.04 4.58
C ILE A 163 -9.36 1.60 4.52
N ASP A 164 -8.75 1.55 3.34
CA ASP A 164 -7.43 2.13 3.07
C ASP A 164 -7.48 3.66 3.08
N MET A 165 -6.35 4.28 3.41
CA MET A 165 -6.21 5.74 3.44
C MET A 165 -5.44 6.21 2.21
N GLU A 166 -6.01 7.20 1.53
CA GLU A 166 -5.50 7.73 0.27
C GLU A 166 -4.78 9.07 0.49
N ASP A 167 -4.78 9.97 -0.49
CA ASP A 167 -4.16 11.28 -0.40
C ASP A 167 -4.89 12.19 0.61
N HIS A 168 -4.16 13.15 1.22
CA HIS A 168 -4.68 13.98 2.31
C HIS A 168 -6.03 14.69 2.05
N PRO A 169 -6.40 15.11 0.82
CA PRO A 169 -7.69 15.75 0.57
C PRO A 169 -8.88 14.80 0.83
N THR A 170 -8.64 13.49 0.86
CA THR A 170 -9.67 12.47 1.10
C THR A 170 -9.72 11.98 2.55
N THR A 171 -8.78 12.40 3.42
CA THR A 171 -8.67 11.86 4.79
C THR A 171 -9.94 12.08 5.61
N ASP A 172 -10.48 13.30 5.60
CA ASP A 172 -11.68 13.61 6.39
C ASP A 172 -12.90 12.84 5.90
N ALA A 173 -13.12 12.80 4.58
CA ALA A 173 -14.24 12.07 3.98
C ALA A 173 -14.13 10.56 4.26
N THR A 174 -12.91 10.01 4.26
CA THR A 174 -12.65 8.60 4.60
C THR A 174 -12.96 8.29 6.06
N LEU A 175 -12.55 9.18 6.99
CA LEU A 175 -12.81 9.00 8.42
C LEU A 175 -14.30 9.21 8.75
N ASP A 176 -14.99 10.14 8.09
CA ASP A 176 -16.44 10.32 8.21
C ASP A 176 -17.17 9.06 7.73
N LEU A 177 -16.81 8.54 6.56
CA LEU A 177 -17.37 7.30 6.01
C LEU A 177 -17.20 6.12 6.99
N TYR A 178 -16.01 5.94 7.55
CA TYR A 178 -15.78 4.92 8.59
C TYR A 178 -16.71 5.07 9.80
N ARG A 179 -16.90 6.30 10.30
CA ARG A 179 -17.77 6.57 11.44
C ARG A 179 -19.24 6.35 11.12
N ARG A 180 -19.71 6.72 9.93
CA ARG A 180 -21.09 6.46 9.48
C ARG A 180 -21.38 4.97 9.44
N LEU A 181 -20.49 4.17 8.84
CA LEU A 181 -20.64 2.71 8.83
C LEU A 181 -20.76 2.14 10.26
N ARG A 182 -19.95 2.64 11.19
CA ARG A 182 -19.95 2.18 12.60
C ARG A 182 -21.19 2.60 13.36
N TYR A 183 -21.53 3.88 13.32
CA TYR A 183 -22.48 4.51 14.25
C TYR A 183 -23.88 4.73 13.65
N GLN A 184 -23.99 4.89 12.34
CA GLN A 184 -25.28 5.04 11.65
C GLN A 184 -25.76 3.68 11.13
N GLU A 185 -24.89 2.91 10.47
CA GLU A 185 -25.25 1.60 9.89
C GLU A 185 -25.06 0.42 10.88
N GLY A 186 -24.41 0.65 12.03
CA GLY A 186 -24.19 -0.40 13.05
C GLY A 186 -23.21 -1.50 12.60
N LEU A 187 -22.35 -1.22 11.63
CA LEU A 187 -21.41 -2.16 11.03
C LEU A 187 -20.05 -2.11 11.74
N ASN A 188 -19.83 -3.06 12.65
CA ASN A 188 -18.61 -3.14 13.46
C ASN A 188 -17.49 -4.02 12.86
N ASN A 189 -17.75 -4.73 11.76
CA ASN A 189 -16.76 -5.55 11.05
C ASN A 189 -15.91 -4.74 10.05
N VAL A 190 -15.64 -3.47 10.40
CA VAL A 190 -14.85 -2.53 9.61
C VAL A 190 -13.78 -1.86 10.47
N GLY A 191 -12.66 -1.49 9.86
CA GLY A 191 -11.60 -0.67 10.44
C GLY A 191 -10.93 0.21 9.39
N VAL A 192 -10.07 1.12 9.83
CA VAL A 192 -9.48 2.16 8.96
C VAL A 192 -7.95 2.18 9.01
N VAL A 193 -7.31 2.74 7.99
CA VAL A 193 -5.86 2.99 7.94
C VAL A 193 -5.55 4.42 8.41
N ILE A 194 -4.46 4.62 9.14
CA ILE A 194 -3.89 5.94 9.45
C ILE A 194 -2.45 6.00 8.95
N GLN A 195 -2.04 7.15 8.42
CA GLN A 195 -0.70 7.40 7.87
C GLN A 195 0.11 8.25 8.86
N SER A 196 1.20 7.72 9.42
CA SER A 196 1.99 8.40 10.45
C SER A 196 2.76 9.63 9.97
N TYR A 197 2.90 9.83 8.66
CA TYR A 197 3.56 11.00 8.10
C TYR A 197 2.74 12.30 8.15
N LEU A 198 1.45 12.27 8.51
CA LEU A 198 0.61 13.48 8.59
C LEU A 198 0.66 14.05 10.00
N TYR A 199 0.67 15.38 10.11
CA TYR A 199 0.63 16.07 11.41
C TYR A 199 -0.66 15.79 12.18
N ARG A 200 -1.77 15.55 11.48
CA ARG A 200 -3.10 15.27 12.07
C ARG A 200 -3.24 13.90 12.75
N SER A 201 -2.34 12.96 12.45
CA SER A 201 -2.55 11.53 12.72
C SER A 201 -2.66 11.17 14.19
N GLU A 202 -2.01 11.91 15.09
CA GLU A 202 -2.16 11.69 16.53
C GLU A 202 -3.59 11.97 16.98
N GLY A 203 -4.16 13.12 16.61
CA GLY A 203 -5.54 13.47 16.94
C GLY A 203 -6.57 12.52 16.32
N ASP A 204 -6.30 11.98 15.13
CA ASP A 204 -7.14 10.94 14.53
C ASP A 204 -7.07 9.62 15.31
N ILE A 205 -5.88 9.19 15.74
CA ILE A 205 -5.70 7.98 16.55
C ILE A 205 -6.36 8.12 17.92
N GLU A 206 -6.28 9.27 18.57
CA GLU A 206 -6.97 9.56 19.82
C GLU A 206 -8.48 9.30 19.70
N ARG A 207 -9.12 9.82 18.65
CA ARG A 207 -10.55 9.57 18.38
C ARG A 207 -10.84 8.09 18.10
N LEU A 208 -9.99 7.44 17.29
CA LEU A 208 -10.15 6.02 16.97
C LEU A 208 -9.94 5.10 18.18
N ILE A 209 -9.15 5.51 19.16
CA ILE A 209 -9.02 4.83 20.45
C ILE A 209 -10.35 4.89 21.20
N GLU A 210 -11.01 6.05 21.24
CA GLU A 210 -12.31 6.17 21.89
C GLU A 210 -13.39 5.32 21.21
N ASP A 211 -13.28 5.15 19.88
CA ASP A 211 -14.15 4.30 19.07
C ASP A 211 -13.90 2.78 19.26
N GLY A 212 -12.83 2.37 19.96
CA GLY A 212 -12.42 0.96 20.03
C GLY A 212 -12.06 0.38 18.66
N ALA A 213 -11.52 1.21 17.76
CA ALA A 213 -11.36 0.87 16.36
C ALA A 213 -10.30 -0.23 16.13
N ARG A 214 -10.47 -0.99 15.05
CA ARG A 214 -9.36 -1.74 14.46
C ARG A 214 -8.59 -0.75 13.59
N VAL A 215 -7.29 -0.55 13.80
CA VAL A 215 -6.49 0.49 13.10
C VAL A 215 -5.28 -0.13 12.44
N ARG A 216 -5.08 0.11 11.14
CA ARG A 216 -3.80 -0.18 10.47
C ARG A 216 -2.98 1.11 10.44
N LEU A 217 -1.79 1.08 11.03
CA LEU A 217 -0.85 2.20 11.01
C LEU A 217 0.23 1.93 9.96
N CYS A 218 0.33 2.80 8.95
CA CYS A 218 1.42 2.82 7.97
C CYS A 218 2.16 4.16 8.02
N LYS A 219 3.29 4.29 7.32
CA LYS A 219 3.99 5.59 7.22
C LYS A 219 3.22 6.57 6.31
N GLY A 220 2.86 6.12 5.11
CA GLY A 220 2.22 6.93 4.08
C GLY A 220 2.84 6.64 2.71
N ALA A 221 2.01 6.67 1.66
CA ALA A 221 2.40 6.25 0.31
C ALA A 221 2.31 7.37 -0.74
N TYR A 222 1.77 8.53 -0.37
CA TYR A 222 1.55 9.65 -1.28
C TYR A 222 2.66 10.69 -1.15
N ALA A 223 2.76 11.58 -2.13
CA ALA A 223 3.69 12.71 -2.13
C ALA A 223 2.98 13.94 -1.57
N GLU A 224 2.81 13.96 -0.25
CA GLU A 224 2.11 15.04 0.43
C GLU A 224 2.99 16.28 0.60
N PRO A 225 2.39 17.48 0.57
CA PRO A 225 3.14 18.71 0.70
C PRO A 225 3.54 18.95 2.19
N PRO A 226 4.66 19.67 2.45
CA PRO A 226 5.21 19.83 3.80
C PRO A 226 4.30 20.58 4.78
N GLU A 227 3.27 21.25 4.29
CA GLU A 227 2.23 21.93 5.07
C GLU A 227 1.32 20.94 5.81
N VAL A 228 1.20 19.70 5.34
CA VAL A 228 0.31 18.67 5.93
C VAL A 228 1.06 17.44 6.42
N ALA A 229 2.30 17.24 5.96
CA ALA A 229 3.09 16.05 6.25
C ALA A 229 4.53 16.36 6.67
N TYR A 230 5.10 15.51 7.52
CA TYR A 230 6.49 15.58 7.92
C TYR A 230 7.42 15.40 6.70
N PRO A 231 8.27 16.37 6.36
CA PRO A 231 9.16 16.27 5.21
C PRO A 231 10.36 15.36 5.46
N GLN A 232 10.76 15.18 6.72
CA GLN A 232 11.93 14.38 7.10
C GLN A 232 11.52 12.98 7.53
N LYS A 233 12.22 11.96 7.00
CA LYS A 233 12.01 10.55 7.36
C LYS A 233 12.13 10.31 8.87
N ALA A 234 13.08 10.97 9.54
CA ALA A 234 13.29 10.80 10.97
C ALA A 234 12.04 11.19 11.79
N ASP A 235 11.36 12.26 11.39
CA ASP A 235 10.13 12.71 12.06
C ASP A 235 8.98 11.74 11.78
N VAL A 236 8.87 11.22 10.57
CA VAL A 236 7.88 10.17 10.21
C VAL A 236 8.10 8.90 11.05
N ASP A 237 9.35 8.48 11.21
CA ASP A 237 9.72 7.29 12.01
C ASP A 237 9.42 7.51 13.50
N ALA A 238 9.79 8.67 14.03
CA ALA A 238 9.50 9.06 15.41
C ALA A 238 7.99 9.07 15.67
N ASN A 239 7.22 9.67 14.76
CA ASN A 239 5.76 9.70 14.88
C ASN A 239 5.16 8.30 14.72
N TYR A 240 5.66 7.47 13.81
CA TYR A 240 5.20 6.08 13.67
C TYR A 240 5.31 5.30 14.99
N LEU A 241 6.43 5.43 15.69
CA LEU A 241 6.63 4.78 16.99
C LEU A 241 5.77 5.39 18.10
N ASN A 242 5.61 6.72 18.12
CA ASN A 242 4.70 7.40 19.04
C ASN A 242 3.27 6.88 18.90
N LEU A 243 2.73 6.90 17.68
CA LEU A 243 1.39 6.41 17.36
C LEU A 243 1.22 4.91 17.63
N SER A 244 2.28 4.11 17.40
CA SER A 244 2.26 2.68 17.73
C SER A 244 2.09 2.44 19.23
N ARG A 245 2.77 3.22 20.07
CA ARG A 245 2.67 3.15 21.53
C ARG A 245 1.30 3.64 22.02
N LEU A 246 0.73 4.68 21.41
CA LEU A 246 -0.65 5.12 21.70
C LEU A 246 -1.66 4.01 21.45
N LEU A 247 -1.58 3.33 20.29
CA LEU A 247 -2.47 2.22 19.93
C LEU A 247 -2.28 0.98 20.83
N LEU A 248 -1.12 0.81 21.45
CA LEU A 248 -0.82 -0.28 22.41
C LEU A 248 -1.06 0.11 23.88
N SER A 249 -1.39 1.38 24.13
CA SER A 249 -1.54 1.90 25.49
C SER A 249 -2.60 1.14 26.28
N PRO A 250 -2.51 1.12 27.63
CA PRO A 250 -3.55 0.52 28.47
C PRO A 250 -4.96 1.03 28.15
N ARG A 251 -5.11 2.33 27.85
CA ARG A 251 -6.38 2.94 27.45
C ARG A 251 -6.89 2.34 26.14
N ALA A 252 -6.06 2.29 25.10
CA ALA A 252 -6.45 1.71 23.81
C ALA A 252 -6.87 0.24 23.96
N ARG A 253 -6.13 -0.54 24.74
CA ARG A 253 -6.46 -1.94 25.01
C ARG A 253 -7.78 -2.09 25.79
N ALA A 254 -8.03 -1.24 26.78
CA ALA A 254 -9.28 -1.25 27.54
C ALA A 254 -10.51 -0.93 26.67
N LYS A 255 -10.32 -0.15 25.59
CA LYS A 255 -11.36 0.15 24.58
C LYS A 255 -11.52 -0.94 23.52
N GLY A 256 -10.69 -1.99 23.53
CA GLY A 256 -10.74 -3.06 22.53
C GLY A 256 -10.10 -2.72 21.18
N VAL A 257 -9.24 -1.69 21.13
CA VAL A 257 -8.49 -1.34 19.92
C VAL A 257 -7.64 -2.52 19.46
N TYR A 258 -7.66 -2.79 18.15
CA TYR A 258 -6.82 -3.80 17.52
C TYR A 258 -5.85 -3.15 16.52
N PRO A 259 -4.57 -2.95 16.87
CA PRO A 259 -3.58 -2.37 15.99
C PRO A 259 -3.04 -3.37 14.96
N ALA A 260 -2.76 -2.85 13.77
CA ALA A 260 -2.06 -3.52 12.69
C ALA A 260 -0.88 -2.64 12.22
N PHE A 261 0.35 -3.03 12.53
CA PHE A 261 1.55 -2.26 12.22
C PHE A 261 2.10 -2.60 10.84
N ALA A 262 1.78 -1.76 9.85
CA ALA A 262 2.22 -1.94 8.47
C ALA A 262 3.61 -1.33 8.24
N THR A 263 4.65 -2.17 8.21
CA THR A 263 6.03 -1.74 7.99
C THR A 263 6.94 -2.90 7.56
N HIS A 264 7.96 -2.59 6.76
CA HIS A 264 9.07 -3.52 6.42
C HIS A 264 10.42 -3.05 7.01
N ASP A 265 10.36 -2.17 8.01
CA ASP A 265 11.52 -1.57 8.65
C ASP A 265 11.86 -2.37 9.93
N PRO A 266 12.97 -3.13 9.96
CA PRO A 266 13.35 -3.91 11.12
C PRO A 266 13.50 -3.06 12.39
N ALA A 267 13.99 -1.82 12.28
CA ALA A 267 14.17 -0.97 13.44
C ALA A 267 12.83 -0.61 14.11
N MET A 268 11.79 -0.36 13.30
CA MET A 268 10.45 -0.08 13.81
C MET A 268 9.83 -1.33 14.46
N ILE A 269 10.02 -2.49 13.82
CA ILE A 269 9.52 -3.78 14.32
C ILE A 269 10.18 -4.13 15.64
N ASP A 270 11.50 -4.01 15.74
CA ASP A 270 12.25 -4.31 16.96
C ASP A 270 11.88 -3.37 18.11
N ASP A 271 11.61 -2.09 17.84
CA ASP A 271 11.12 -1.15 18.86
C ASP A 271 9.73 -1.55 19.37
N ILE A 272 8.80 -1.89 18.47
CA ILE A 272 7.47 -2.38 18.84
C ILE A 272 7.59 -3.68 19.64
N LYS A 273 8.41 -4.65 19.20
CA LYS A 273 8.67 -5.91 19.91
C LYS A 273 9.19 -5.66 21.33
N ARG A 274 10.14 -4.74 21.48
CA ARG A 274 10.67 -4.35 22.79
C ARG A 274 9.58 -3.73 23.67
N TYR A 275 8.77 -2.83 23.11
CA TYR A 275 7.68 -2.19 23.83
C TYR A 275 6.64 -3.22 24.32
N VAL A 276 6.19 -4.13 23.45
CA VAL A 276 5.20 -5.14 23.83
C VAL A 276 5.75 -6.13 24.85
N HIS A 277 7.02 -6.52 24.75
CA HIS A 277 7.67 -7.39 25.72
C HIS A 277 7.75 -6.73 27.10
N THR A 278 8.29 -5.50 27.17
CA THR A 278 8.41 -4.75 28.42
C THR A 278 7.06 -4.53 29.10
N ASN A 279 6.02 -4.25 28.32
CA ASN A 279 4.66 -4.00 28.83
C ASN A 279 3.80 -5.26 28.95
N LYS A 280 4.36 -6.45 28.70
CA LYS A 280 3.67 -7.75 28.76
C LYS A 280 2.38 -7.79 27.93
N ILE A 281 2.42 -7.20 26.74
CA ILE A 281 1.28 -7.17 25.82
C ILE A 281 1.26 -8.49 25.02
N PRO A 282 0.12 -9.22 25.00
CA PRO A 282 -0.01 -10.46 24.24
C PRO A 282 0.30 -10.28 22.75
N THR A 283 0.98 -11.25 22.13
CA THR A 283 1.40 -11.18 20.72
C THR A 283 0.24 -11.35 19.73
N ASP A 284 -0.92 -11.80 20.20
CA ASP A 284 -2.14 -11.98 19.41
C ASP A 284 -3.10 -10.77 19.47
N SER A 285 -2.82 -9.78 20.33
CA SER A 285 -3.61 -8.56 20.52
C SER A 285 -3.31 -7.47 19.48
N PHE A 286 -2.38 -7.72 18.57
CA PHE A 286 -2.03 -6.87 17.43
C PHE A 286 -1.50 -7.75 16.29
N GLU A 287 -1.23 -7.16 15.13
CA GLU A 287 -0.56 -7.87 14.03
C GLU A 287 0.47 -6.96 13.34
N PHE A 288 1.52 -7.57 12.78
CA PHE A 288 2.37 -6.91 11.80
C PHE A 288 1.76 -7.08 10.41
N GLN A 289 1.87 -6.06 9.56
CA GLN A 289 1.44 -6.15 8.17
C GLN A 289 2.56 -5.80 7.21
N MET A 290 2.64 -6.55 6.12
CA MET A 290 3.67 -6.40 5.11
C MET A 290 3.10 -6.61 3.71
N LEU A 291 3.63 -5.89 2.73
CA LEU A 291 3.31 -6.09 1.34
C LEU A 291 3.82 -7.43 0.81
N PHE A 292 3.02 -8.05 -0.06
CA PHE A 292 3.41 -9.23 -0.84
C PHE A 292 4.68 -8.97 -1.64
N GLY A 293 5.55 -9.98 -1.70
CA GLY A 293 6.81 -9.88 -2.45
C GLY A 293 7.95 -9.16 -1.74
N ILE A 294 7.71 -8.45 -0.63
CA ILE A 294 8.72 -7.62 0.04
C ILE A 294 9.10 -8.21 1.39
N ARG A 295 10.41 -8.45 1.60
CA ARG A 295 10.96 -8.98 2.86
C ARG A 295 10.28 -10.27 3.33
N ARG A 296 10.13 -11.25 2.42
CA ARG A 296 9.55 -12.58 2.72
C ARG A 296 10.26 -13.27 3.89
N ASP A 297 11.57 -13.08 3.99
CA ASP A 297 12.41 -13.50 5.12
C ASP A 297 11.84 -13.04 6.47
N LEU A 298 11.47 -11.75 6.54
CA LEU A 298 10.99 -11.11 7.76
C LEU A 298 9.54 -11.48 8.06
N GLN A 299 8.72 -11.67 7.02
CA GLN A 299 7.34 -12.17 7.17
C GLN A 299 7.32 -13.54 7.85
N GLU A 300 8.12 -14.48 7.33
CA GLU A 300 8.21 -15.84 7.85
C GLU A 300 8.96 -15.92 9.19
N SER A 301 9.92 -15.02 9.46
CA SER A 301 10.57 -14.97 10.78
C SER A 301 9.60 -14.50 11.86
N LEU A 302 8.84 -13.43 11.63
CA LEU A 302 7.87 -12.90 12.60
C LEU A 302 6.76 -13.91 12.92
N ALA A 303 6.27 -14.63 11.90
CA ALA A 303 5.29 -15.69 12.11
C ALA A 303 5.85 -16.83 12.99
N ARG A 304 7.10 -17.26 12.74
CA ARG A 304 7.77 -18.28 13.58
C ARG A 304 8.04 -17.81 15.01
N GLU A 305 8.20 -16.51 15.22
CA GLU A 305 8.30 -15.90 16.55
C GLU A 305 6.95 -15.85 17.29
N GLY A 306 5.85 -16.25 16.65
CA GLY A 306 4.51 -16.30 17.25
C GLY A 306 3.72 -15.00 17.13
N TYR A 307 4.15 -14.05 16.30
CA TYR A 307 3.35 -12.87 15.97
C TYR A 307 2.35 -13.17 14.86
N ARG A 308 1.18 -12.51 14.92
CA ARG A 308 0.29 -12.45 13.75
C ARG A 308 0.91 -11.59 12.67
N VAL A 309 1.02 -12.15 11.46
CA VAL A 309 1.53 -11.44 10.28
C VAL A 309 0.49 -11.51 9.17
N ARG A 310 0.09 -10.34 8.65
CA ARG A 310 -0.85 -10.23 7.53
C ARG A 310 -0.17 -9.67 6.29
N ILE A 311 -0.29 -10.38 5.18
CA ILE A 311 0.28 -9.99 3.90
C ILE A 311 -0.75 -9.22 3.08
N TYR A 312 -0.39 -8.01 2.65
CA TYR A 312 -1.16 -7.20 1.72
C TYR A 312 -0.88 -7.68 0.31
N VAL A 313 -1.88 -8.34 -0.28
CA VAL A 313 -1.79 -9.04 -1.56
C VAL A 313 -2.63 -8.29 -2.59
N PRO A 314 -1.99 -7.49 -3.45
CA PRO A 314 -2.68 -6.79 -4.53
C PRO A 314 -2.92 -7.76 -5.71
N TYR A 315 -4.04 -7.60 -6.40
CA TYR A 315 -4.37 -8.35 -7.63
C TYR A 315 -5.26 -7.53 -8.57
N GLY A 316 -5.27 -7.85 -9.85
CA GLY A 316 -6.12 -7.20 -10.85
C GLY A 316 -5.33 -6.55 -11.99
N THR A 317 -6.07 -6.10 -13.00
CA THR A 317 -5.49 -5.57 -14.24
C THR A 317 -4.88 -4.17 -14.08
N ALA A 318 -5.26 -3.41 -13.06
CA ALA A 318 -4.70 -2.09 -12.77
C ALA A 318 -3.36 -2.15 -12.00
N TRP A 319 -2.49 -3.11 -12.33
CA TRP A 319 -1.25 -3.37 -11.60
C TRP A 319 -0.17 -2.31 -11.78
N TYR A 320 -0.15 -1.60 -12.92
CA TYR A 320 0.94 -0.68 -13.25
C TYR A 320 1.06 0.52 -12.28
N PRO A 321 0.00 1.32 -12.01
CA PRO A 321 0.09 2.44 -11.07
C PRO A 321 0.50 2.00 -9.66
N TYR A 322 0.02 0.84 -9.23
CA TYR A 322 0.41 0.23 -7.96
C TYR A 322 1.90 -0.13 -7.95
N PHE A 323 2.37 -0.85 -8.97
CA PHE A 323 3.75 -1.29 -9.09
C PHE A 323 4.72 -0.10 -9.08
N VAL A 324 4.44 0.95 -9.86
CA VAL A 324 5.32 2.12 -9.93
C VAL A 324 5.41 2.85 -8.58
N ARG A 325 4.32 2.97 -7.83
CA ARG A 325 4.37 3.55 -6.47
C ARG A 325 5.20 2.70 -5.51
N ARG A 326 5.11 1.37 -5.62
CA ARG A 326 5.97 0.46 -4.83
C ARG A 326 7.45 0.61 -5.17
N LEU A 327 7.79 0.91 -6.43
CA LEU A 327 9.16 1.27 -6.81
C LEU A 327 9.60 2.61 -6.16
N ALA A 328 8.69 3.59 -6.11
CA ALA A 328 8.97 4.91 -5.56
C ALA A 328 9.23 4.91 -4.04
N GLU A 329 8.62 3.99 -3.30
CA GLU A 329 8.71 3.93 -1.83
C GLU A 329 10.09 3.52 -1.30
N ARG A 330 10.89 2.79 -2.09
CA ARG A 330 12.28 2.47 -1.75
C ARG A 330 13.15 2.49 -3.01
N PRO A 331 13.78 3.62 -3.33
CA PRO A 331 14.68 3.74 -4.47
C PRO A 331 15.87 2.77 -4.40
N ALA A 332 16.31 2.36 -3.20
CA ALA A 332 17.26 1.26 -3.02
C ALA A 332 16.79 -0.09 -3.63
N ASN A 333 15.48 -0.34 -3.69
CA ASN A 333 14.94 -1.51 -4.40
C ASN A 333 15.17 -1.39 -5.92
N ILE A 334 15.26 -0.17 -6.49
CA ILE A 334 15.57 0.06 -7.92
C ILE A 334 16.92 -0.59 -8.27
N TRP A 335 17.94 -0.49 -7.41
CA TRP A 335 19.22 -1.16 -7.65
C TRP A 335 19.13 -2.69 -7.57
N PHE A 336 18.33 -3.23 -6.65
CA PHE A 336 17.97 -4.65 -6.61
C PHE A 336 17.19 -5.09 -7.87
N PHE A 337 16.39 -4.20 -8.46
CA PHE A 337 15.63 -4.46 -9.69
C PHE A 337 16.52 -4.42 -10.93
N VAL A 338 17.40 -3.42 -11.07
CA VAL A 338 18.35 -3.32 -12.18
C VAL A 338 19.32 -4.50 -12.17
N SER A 339 19.83 -4.91 -11.01
CA SER A 339 20.74 -6.05 -10.91
C SER A 339 20.10 -7.40 -11.23
N ASN A 340 18.78 -7.55 -11.03
CA ASN A 340 18.04 -8.74 -11.48
C ASN A 340 17.61 -8.66 -12.96
N PHE A 341 17.43 -7.46 -13.52
CA PHE A 341 17.13 -7.23 -14.94
C PHE A 341 18.28 -7.67 -15.86
N PHE A 342 19.54 -7.55 -15.41
CA PHE A 342 20.72 -8.03 -16.14
C PHE A 342 21.11 -9.50 -15.85
N ARG A 343 20.33 -10.20 -15.03
CA ARG A 343 20.56 -11.62 -14.68
C ARG A 343 19.48 -12.55 -15.26
N ALA A 344 18.56 -12.02 -16.05
CA ALA A 344 17.55 -12.79 -16.80
C ALA A 344 18.07 -13.17 -18.19
#